data_AF-A0A0F9AVN9-F1
#
_entry.id   AF-A0A0F9AVN9-F1
#
_cell.length_a   1.000
_cell.length_b   1.000
_cell.length_c   1.000
_cell.angle_alpha   90.00
_cell.angle_beta   90.00
_cell.angle_gamma   90.00
#
_symmetry.space_group_name_H-M   'P 1'
#
loop_
_entity.id
_entity.type
_entity.pdbx_description
1 polymer ?
#
loop_
_entity_poly.entity_id
_entity_poly.type
_entity_poly.pdbx_seq_one_letter_code
_entity_poly.pdbx_strand_id
1 'polypeptide(L)'
;MEHILGEKIEYATIPQDFSSKSTVVHEEVISTNSNNTFQEARKSIPNTEEGDKSQKLNGTIKGETDKALLLKFDNGSEIWVPKSTIQTAFRNEKNVAQTFTIETWILRKNKVPRRDDIHSILIIGSGPIIIGQASEFDYSGTQALKALKEEHYKIILVNSNPATIMTDQGIADIVYIEPLTADMLTRIIERERPDGLLPTLGGQT
;
A
#
# COMPACT_ATOMS: atom_id res chain seq x y z
N MET A 1 35.83 -18.27 10.69
CA MET A 1 34.98 -17.52 9.74
C MET A 1 34.00 -18.51 9.08
N GLU A 2 33.23 -19.24 9.87
CA GLU A 2 32.31 -20.29 9.38
C GLU A 2 31.02 -20.32 10.20
N HIS A 3 30.38 -19.16 10.43
CA HIS A 3 29.19 -19.12 11.30
C HIS A 3 28.14 -18.09 10.88
N ILE A 4 27.80 -17.94 9.59
CA ILE A 4 26.52 -17.30 9.18
C ILE A 4 26.06 -17.80 7.80
N LEU A 5 25.68 -19.07 7.66
CA LEU A 5 24.91 -19.54 6.50
C LEU A 5 24.00 -20.67 6.97
N GLY A 6 22.85 -20.31 7.53
CA GLY A 6 21.95 -21.29 8.13
C GLY A 6 20.56 -20.74 8.36
N GLU A 7 19.90 -20.24 7.32
CA GLU A 7 18.44 -20.23 7.24
C GLU A 7 18.03 -20.24 5.76
N LYS A 8 17.30 -21.30 5.37
CA LYS A 8 16.95 -21.61 3.99
C LYS A 8 15.97 -20.55 3.45
N ILE A 9 16.34 -19.90 2.35
CA ILE A 9 15.41 -19.12 1.54
C ILE A 9 14.46 -20.12 0.85
N GLU A 10 13.16 -20.02 1.11
CA GLU A 10 12.16 -20.83 0.41
C GLU A 10 11.74 -20.09 -0.86
N TYR A 11 12.52 -20.26 -1.93
CA TYR A 11 12.15 -19.77 -3.26
C TYR A 11 10.97 -20.60 -3.79
N ALA A 12 9.90 -19.93 -4.23
CA ALA A 12 8.82 -20.60 -4.92
C ALA A 12 9.28 -20.96 -6.34
N THR A 13 9.68 -22.21 -6.57
CA THR A 13 9.88 -22.73 -7.92
C THR A 13 8.55 -23.29 -8.43
N ILE A 14 8.25 -23.13 -9.72
CA ILE A 14 7.12 -23.82 -10.34
C ILE A 14 7.58 -25.24 -10.70
N PRO A 15 6.98 -26.31 -10.13
CA PRO A 15 7.28 -27.67 -10.56
C PRO A 15 6.97 -27.86 -12.05
N GLN A 16 7.82 -28.59 -12.77
CA GLN A 16 7.66 -28.85 -14.21
C GLN A 16 6.44 -29.73 -14.52
N ASP A 17 5.92 -30.49 -13.54
CA ASP A 17 4.82 -31.44 -13.73
C ASP A 17 3.68 -31.20 -12.72
N PHE A 18 2.49 -30.84 -13.22
CA PHE A 18 1.28 -30.69 -12.43
C PHE A 18 0.50 -32.01 -12.38
N SER A 19 0.72 -32.82 -11.35
CA SER A 19 -0.21 -33.87 -10.93
C SER A 19 0.05 -34.30 -9.48
N SER A 20 -0.56 -33.61 -8.50
CA SER A 20 -1.32 -34.24 -7.40
C SER A 20 -1.60 -33.29 -6.23
N LYS A 21 -2.90 -33.20 -5.88
CA LYS A 21 -3.61 -32.88 -4.62
C LYS A 21 -2.93 -32.05 -3.50
N SER A 22 -3.75 -31.08 -3.09
CA SER A 22 -3.71 -30.08 -2.02
C SER A 22 -3.62 -30.59 -0.57
N THR A 23 -3.03 -29.76 0.31
CA THR A 23 -3.36 -29.67 1.74
C THR A 23 -3.41 -28.20 2.16
N VAL A 24 -4.58 -27.73 2.59
CA VAL A 24 -4.82 -26.38 3.14
C VAL A 24 -5.03 -26.53 4.64
N VAL A 25 -4.32 -25.73 5.44
CA VAL A 25 -4.56 -25.60 6.88
C VAL A 25 -5.34 -24.31 7.07
N HIS A 26 -6.59 -24.43 7.54
CA HIS A 26 -7.46 -23.30 7.85
C HIS A 26 -7.28 -22.90 9.32
N GLU A 27 -7.09 -21.60 9.57
CA GLU A 27 -7.29 -21.01 10.90
C GLU A 27 -8.36 -19.91 10.77
N GLU A 28 -9.44 -20.05 11.54
CA GLU A 28 -10.57 -19.12 11.58
C GLU A 28 -10.17 -17.82 12.30
N VAL A 29 -10.36 -16.67 11.63
CA VAL A 29 -10.26 -15.35 12.28
C VAL A 29 -11.64 -14.71 12.33
N ILE A 30 -12.08 -14.47 13.56
CA ILE A 30 -13.36 -13.87 13.94
C ILE A 30 -13.39 -12.39 13.52
N SER A 31 -14.27 -12.03 12.59
CA SER A 31 -14.48 -10.64 12.16
C SER A 31 -15.38 -9.87 13.14
N THR A 32 -14.92 -8.74 13.67
CA THR A 32 -15.78 -7.77 14.38
C THR A 32 -16.20 -6.63 13.44
N ASN A 33 -17.51 -6.40 13.37
CA ASN A 33 -18.17 -5.42 12.51
C ASN A 33 -17.84 -3.97 12.94
N SER A 34 -16.97 -3.27 12.21
CA SER A 34 -16.75 -1.81 12.31
C SER A 34 -17.07 -1.05 11.00
N ASN A 35 -17.50 -1.74 9.95
CA ASN A 35 -17.57 -1.22 8.58
C ASN A 35 -18.75 -0.28 8.26
N ASN A 36 -19.74 -0.13 9.13
CA ASN A 36 -20.93 0.69 8.83
C ASN A 36 -20.72 2.20 8.99
N THR A 37 -19.64 2.66 9.63
CA THR A 37 -19.44 4.09 9.93
C THR A 37 -18.71 4.86 8.81
N PHE A 38 -17.98 4.16 7.94
CA PHE A 38 -17.07 4.81 6.96
C PHE A 38 -17.72 5.17 5.62
N GLN A 39 -18.81 4.48 5.23
CA GLN A 39 -19.52 4.72 3.98
C GLN A 39 -20.32 6.04 4.02
N GLU A 40 -20.85 6.42 5.19
CA GLU A 40 -21.69 7.63 5.33
C GLU A 40 -20.89 8.94 5.26
N ALA A 41 -19.61 8.91 5.65
CA ALA A 41 -18.70 10.08 5.59
C ALA A 41 -18.32 10.50 4.15
N ARG A 42 -18.60 9.67 3.14
CA ARG A 42 -18.21 9.93 1.73
C ARG A 42 -19.10 10.93 1.01
N LYS A 43 -20.34 11.14 1.46
CA LYS A 43 -21.33 11.99 0.74
C LYS A 43 -21.24 13.49 1.06
N SER A 44 -20.43 13.90 2.02
CA SER A 44 -20.45 15.27 2.57
C SER A 44 -19.14 16.06 2.40
N ILE A 45 -18.20 15.60 1.58
CA ILE A 45 -16.95 16.34 1.30
C ILE A 45 -17.15 17.24 0.07
N PRO A 46 -16.90 18.57 0.16
CA PRO A 46 -17.14 19.49 -0.94
C PRO A 46 -16.34 19.12 -2.20
N ASN A 47 -17.01 19.15 -3.35
CA ASN A 47 -16.36 19.06 -4.67
C ASN A 47 -15.51 20.32 -4.85
N THR A 48 -14.18 20.17 -4.89
CA THR A 48 -13.27 21.31 -5.05
C THR A 48 -12.62 21.32 -6.43
N GLU A 49 -12.64 22.51 -7.04
CA GLU A 49 -12.04 22.81 -8.34
C GLU A 49 -10.52 22.57 -8.33
N GLU A 50 -10.01 22.12 -9.48
CA GLU A 50 -8.59 21.89 -9.73
C GLU A 50 -7.81 23.22 -9.73
N GLY A 51 -7.21 23.59 -8.59
CA GLY A 51 -6.31 24.75 -8.54
C GLY A 51 -5.93 25.25 -7.15
N ASP A 52 -6.77 25.01 -6.13
CA ASP A 52 -6.52 25.58 -4.81
C ASP A 52 -5.56 24.71 -3.96
N LYS A 53 -4.44 25.29 -3.52
CA LYS A 53 -3.39 24.58 -2.75
C LYS A 53 -3.78 24.33 -1.29
N SER A 54 -4.72 25.11 -0.75
CA SER A 54 -5.16 25.01 0.64
C SER A 54 -6.62 25.42 0.80
N GLN A 55 -7.32 24.83 1.76
CA GLN A 55 -8.72 25.15 2.05
C GLN A 55 -8.89 25.55 3.51
N LYS A 56 -9.81 26.50 3.74
CA LYS A 56 -10.27 26.87 5.07
C LYS A 56 -11.45 25.99 5.46
N LEU A 57 -11.28 25.21 6.51
CA LEU A 57 -12.30 24.30 7.03
C LEU A 57 -12.55 24.59 8.50
N ASN A 58 -13.82 24.54 8.92
CA ASN A 58 -14.19 24.63 10.32
C ASN A 58 -14.25 23.23 10.93
N GLY A 59 -13.70 23.09 12.14
CA GLY A 59 -13.72 21.83 12.86
C GLY A 59 -13.29 21.97 14.32
N THR A 60 -13.21 20.83 15.00
CA THR A 60 -12.80 20.72 16.41
C THR A 60 -11.63 19.75 16.55
N ILE A 61 -10.75 20.00 17.52
CA ILE A 61 -9.67 19.07 17.87
C ILE A 61 -10.26 17.96 18.76
N LYS A 62 -10.18 16.71 18.30
CA LYS A 62 -10.59 15.51 19.04
C LYS A 62 -9.42 14.81 19.72
N GLY A 63 -8.23 14.90 19.14
CA GLY A 63 -7.03 14.22 19.61
C GLY A 63 -5.76 14.90 19.12
N GLU A 64 -4.65 14.59 19.77
CA GLU A 64 -3.35 15.18 19.47
C GLU A 64 -2.24 14.15 19.72
N THR A 65 -1.24 14.15 18.85
CA THR A 65 0.07 13.53 19.04
C THR A 65 1.16 14.59 18.92
N ASP A 66 2.42 14.22 19.13
CA ASP A 66 3.56 15.13 18.96
C ASP A 66 3.59 15.77 17.56
N LYS A 67 3.17 15.03 16.52
CA LYS A 67 3.30 15.43 15.12
C LYS A 67 1.98 15.79 14.43
N ALA A 68 0.83 15.39 14.96
CA ALA A 68 -0.45 15.54 14.27
C ALA A 68 -1.62 15.87 15.21
N LEU A 69 -2.69 16.44 14.65
CA LEU A 69 -3.97 16.67 15.31
C LEU A 69 -5.05 15.81 14.63
N LEU A 70 -5.91 15.19 15.43
CA LEU A 70 -7.15 14.57 14.95
C LEU A 70 -8.23 15.65 14.92
N LEU A 71 -8.64 16.05 13.73
CA LEU A 71 -9.65 17.07 13.49
C LEU A 71 -10.97 16.44 13.11
N LYS A 72 -12.06 16.87 13.74
CA LYS A 72 -13.43 16.56 13.34
C LYS A 72 -14.05 17.78 12.68
N PHE A 73 -14.40 17.67 11.41
CA PHE A 73 -14.99 18.76 10.63
C PHE A 73 -16.53 18.75 10.70
N ASP A 74 -17.15 19.87 10.33
CA ASP A 74 -18.61 20.06 10.37
C ASP A 74 -19.37 19.04 9.51
N ASN A 75 -18.74 18.49 8.48
CA ASN A 75 -19.31 17.45 7.62
C ASN A 75 -19.28 16.04 8.23
N GLY A 76 -18.82 15.91 9.48
CA GLY A 76 -18.74 14.65 10.23
C GLY A 76 -17.45 13.86 10.03
N SER A 77 -16.58 14.26 9.11
CA SER A 77 -15.32 13.54 8.84
C SER A 77 -14.27 13.81 9.92
N GLU A 78 -13.50 12.77 10.25
CA GLU A 78 -12.38 12.82 11.19
C GLU A 78 -11.08 12.48 10.48
N ILE A 79 -10.07 13.36 10.55
CA ILE A 79 -8.81 13.22 9.81
C ILE A 79 -7.62 13.59 10.70
N TRP A 80 -6.54 12.81 10.63
CA TRP A 80 -5.24 13.17 11.19
C TRP A 80 -4.50 14.14 10.27
N VAL A 81 -4.25 15.34 10.76
CA VAL A 81 -3.58 16.42 10.03
C VAL A 81 -2.23 16.72 10.69
N PRO A 82 -1.10 16.60 9.97
CA PRO A 82 0.20 16.95 10.52
C PRO A 82 0.27 18.42 10.93
N LYS A 83 0.78 18.71 12.12
CA LYS A 83 0.87 20.09 12.65
C LYS A 83 1.65 21.03 11.73
N SER A 84 2.68 20.50 11.04
CA SER A 84 3.49 21.24 10.07
C SER A 84 2.72 21.76 8.85
N THR A 85 1.54 21.20 8.58
CA THR A 85 0.72 21.53 7.40
C THR A 85 -0.44 22.48 7.72
N ILE A 86 -0.64 22.79 9.01
CA ILE A 86 -1.66 23.72 9.46
C ILE A 86 -1.06 25.13 9.39
N GLN A 87 -1.50 25.92 8.43
CA GLN A 87 -0.88 27.22 8.13
C GLN A 87 -1.29 28.32 9.12
N THR A 88 -2.40 28.14 9.83
CA THR A 88 -2.92 29.12 10.79
C THR A 88 -2.55 28.70 12.21
N ALA A 89 -2.18 29.66 13.07
CA ALA A 89 -1.93 29.40 14.49
C ALA A 89 -3.17 28.75 15.12
N PHE A 90 -3.08 27.48 15.45
CA PHE A 90 -4.17 26.73 16.07
C PHE A 90 -4.11 26.92 17.58
N ARG A 91 -5.26 27.17 18.20
CA ARG A 91 -5.39 27.12 19.65
C ARG A 91 -5.58 25.66 20.04
N ASN A 92 -4.83 25.18 21.03
CA ASN A 92 -4.88 23.77 21.43
C ASN A 92 -6.03 23.53 22.44
N GLU A 93 -7.23 23.95 22.07
CA GLU A 93 -8.42 23.83 22.90
C GLU A 93 -9.33 22.74 22.31
N LYS A 94 -9.36 21.59 22.99
CA LYS A 94 -10.17 20.44 22.56
C LYS A 94 -11.66 20.78 22.56
N ASN A 95 -12.37 20.26 21.56
CA ASN A 95 -13.81 20.47 21.36
C ASN A 95 -14.24 21.95 21.19
N VAL A 96 -13.32 22.87 20.94
CA VAL A 96 -13.63 24.25 20.55
C VAL A 96 -13.65 24.31 19.03
N ALA A 97 -14.72 24.88 18.46
CA ALA A 97 -14.84 25.07 17.01
C ALA A 97 -13.86 26.16 16.56
N GLN A 98 -13.03 25.85 15.57
CA GLN A 98 -12.03 26.74 15.04
C GLN A 98 -11.81 26.51 13.54
N THR A 99 -11.34 27.54 12.85
CA THR A 99 -11.05 27.47 11.41
C THR A 99 -9.59 27.05 11.20
N PHE A 100 -9.39 26.02 10.39
CA PHE A 100 -8.09 25.50 9.99
C PHE A 100 -7.85 25.79 8.51
N THR A 101 -6.67 26.28 8.17
CA THR A 101 -6.20 26.32 6.77
C THR A 101 -5.32 25.10 6.54
N ILE A 102 -5.81 24.17 5.71
CA ILE A 102 -5.21 22.84 5.49
C ILE A 102 -4.92 22.66 4.01
N GLU A 103 -3.78 22.09 3.69
CA GLU A 103 -3.40 21.82 2.30
C GLU A 103 -4.34 20.79 1.63
N THR A 104 -4.75 21.08 0.39
CA THR A 104 -5.79 20.31 -0.31
C THR A 104 -5.41 18.84 -0.52
N TRP A 105 -4.12 18.51 -0.64
CA TRP A 105 -3.67 17.13 -0.82
C TRP A 105 -3.94 16.25 0.42
N ILE A 106 -3.98 16.83 1.62
CA ILE A 106 -4.31 16.11 2.87
C ILE A 106 -5.76 15.65 2.82
N LEU A 107 -6.63 16.54 2.34
CA LEU A 107 -8.05 16.25 2.12
C LEU A 107 -8.27 15.23 0.99
N ARG A 108 -7.33 15.16 0.04
CA ARG A 108 -7.35 14.19 -1.06
C ARG A 108 -6.76 12.83 -0.70
N LYS A 109 -5.91 12.72 0.33
CA LYS A 109 -5.25 11.46 0.72
C LYS A 109 -6.25 10.33 1.03
N ASN A 110 -7.51 10.67 1.33
CA ASN A 110 -8.61 9.73 1.57
C ASN A 110 -9.51 9.45 0.35
N LYS A 111 -9.19 9.95 -0.86
CA LYS A 111 -10.09 9.86 -2.03
C LYS A 111 -10.04 8.55 -2.81
N VAL A 112 -9.02 7.71 -2.63
CA VAL A 112 -9.03 6.36 -3.21
C VAL A 112 -9.27 5.38 -2.08
N PRO A 113 -10.52 4.98 -1.83
CA PRO A 113 -10.79 4.02 -0.78
C PRO A 113 -10.13 2.68 -1.12
N ARG A 114 -9.53 2.06 -0.11
CA ARG A 114 -9.08 0.67 -0.18
C ARG A 114 -10.25 -0.17 -0.69
N ARG A 115 -9.98 -0.99 -1.70
CA ARG A 115 -10.95 -1.93 -2.26
C ARG A 115 -10.95 -3.18 -1.40
N ASP A 116 -12.05 -3.42 -0.68
CA ASP A 116 -12.16 -4.58 0.21
C ASP A 116 -12.39 -5.91 -0.55
N ASP A 117 -12.56 -5.85 -1.87
CA ASP A 117 -12.64 -7.04 -2.72
C ASP A 117 -11.26 -7.56 -3.19
N ILE A 118 -10.21 -6.75 -3.05
CA ILE A 118 -8.84 -7.11 -3.43
C ILE A 118 -8.11 -7.62 -2.20
N HIS A 119 -7.58 -8.84 -2.27
CA HIS A 119 -6.85 -9.47 -1.17
C HIS A 119 -5.42 -9.79 -1.57
N SER A 120 -5.15 -9.97 -2.85
CA SER A 120 -3.86 -10.37 -3.40
C SER A 120 -3.47 -9.55 -4.63
N ILE A 121 -2.20 -9.15 -4.69
CA ILE A 121 -1.68 -8.33 -5.77
C ILE A 121 -0.39 -8.96 -6.29
N LEU A 122 -0.34 -9.17 -7.61
CA LEU A 122 0.86 -9.56 -8.34
C LEU A 122 1.59 -8.32 -8.85
N ILE A 123 2.89 -8.23 -8.58
CA ILE A 123 3.76 -7.13 -8.99
C ILE A 123 4.84 -7.68 -9.91
N ILE A 124 5.01 -6.99 -11.04
CA ILE A 124 6.09 -7.27 -12.00
C ILE A 124 7.26 -6.36 -11.63
N GLY A 125 8.39 -6.98 -11.29
CA GLY A 125 9.61 -6.31 -10.88
C GLY A 125 10.37 -5.67 -12.04
N SER A 126 11.50 -5.04 -11.71
CA SER A 126 12.29 -4.24 -12.67
C SER A 126 13.04 -5.05 -13.71
N GLY A 127 13.21 -6.35 -13.50
CA GLY A 127 14.03 -7.19 -14.35
C GLY A 127 15.53 -6.95 -14.12
N PRO A 128 16.41 -7.33 -15.07
CA PRO A 128 17.85 -7.19 -14.91
C PRO A 128 18.28 -5.72 -14.84
N ILE A 129 19.36 -5.43 -14.08
CA ILE A 129 19.95 -4.08 -14.05
C ILE A 129 20.61 -3.77 -15.40
N ILE A 130 20.07 -2.78 -16.12
CA ILE A 130 20.58 -2.29 -17.40
C ILE A 130 21.06 -0.83 -17.22
N ILE A 131 22.08 -0.41 -17.97
CA ILE A 131 22.55 0.98 -17.93
C ILE A 131 21.39 1.92 -18.32
N GLY A 132 21.02 2.82 -17.40
CA GLY A 132 19.91 3.76 -17.57
C GLY A 132 18.54 3.24 -17.09
N GLN A 133 18.46 2.00 -16.60
CA GLN A 133 17.27 1.44 -15.97
C GLN A 133 17.66 0.41 -14.90
N ALA A 134 17.50 0.74 -13.62
CA ALA A 134 17.08 -0.26 -12.61
C ALA A 134 17.07 0.23 -11.17
N SER A 135 18.00 1.09 -10.73
CA SER A 135 18.11 1.42 -9.31
C SER A 135 16.86 2.17 -8.79
N GLU A 136 16.32 3.06 -9.62
CA GLU A 136 15.13 3.85 -9.31
C GLU A 136 13.85 3.00 -9.29
N PHE A 137 13.78 1.98 -10.17
CA PHE A 137 12.64 1.07 -10.24
C PHE A 137 12.66 0.04 -9.11
N ASP A 138 13.84 -0.42 -8.70
CA ASP A 138 13.97 -1.23 -7.49
C ASP A 138 13.55 -0.45 -6.24
N TYR A 139 14.00 0.81 -6.11
CA TYR A 139 13.60 1.64 -4.97
C TYR A 139 12.10 1.92 -4.97
N SER A 140 11.54 2.42 -6.08
CA SER A 140 10.11 2.74 -6.17
C SER A 140 9.22 1.49 -6.04
N GLY A 141 9.63 0.36 -6.62
CA GLY A 141 8.98 -0.94 -6.45
C GLY A 141 9.00 -1.38 -4.98
N THR A 142 10.13 -1.26 -4.30
CA THR A 142 10.25 -1.57 -2.86
C THR A 142 9.33 -0.69 -2.00
N GLN A 143 9.22 0.61 -2.30
CA GLN A 143 8.30 1.49 -1.57
C GLN A 143 6.83 1.12 -1.80
N ALA A 144 6.47 0.75 -3.03
CA ALA A 144 5.12 0.29 -3.35
C ALA A 144 4.78 -1.02 -2.60
N LEU A 145 5.71 -1.98 -2.56
CA LEU A 145 5.54 -3.23 -1.80
C LEU A 145 5.27 -2.95 -0.32
N LYS A 146 6.06 -2.06 0.30
CA LYS A 146 5.86 -1.65 1.70
C LYS A 146 4.50 -1.02 1.93
N ALA A 147 4.09 -0.08 1.07
CA ALA A 147 2.80 0.58 1.19
C ALA A 147 1.62 -0.41 1.05
N LEU A 148 1.70 -1.36 0.11
CA LEU A 148 0.67 -2.39 -0.05
C LEU A 148 0.63 -3.37 1.13
N LYS A 149 1.79 -3.65 1.75
CA LYS A 149 1.88 -4.53 2.91
C LYS A 149 1.28 -3.87 4.16
N GLU A 150 1.49 -2.56 4.33
CA GLU A 150 0.85 -1.76 5.38
C GLU A 150 -0.69 -1.76 5.25
N GLU A 151 -1.20 -1.90 4.03
CA GLU A 151 -2.64 -2.02 3.73
C GLU A 151 -3.17 -3.46 3.83
N HIS A 152 -2.33 -4.41 4.25
CA HIS A 152 -2.62 -5.83 4.48
C HIS A 152 -3.00 -6.64 3.22
N TYR A 153 -2.48 -6.29 2.05
CA TYR A 153 -2.57 -7.15 0.87
C TYR A 153 -1.57 -8.30 0.93
N LYS A 154 -1.96 -9.48 0.40
CA LYS A 154 -1.02 -10.55 0.04
C LYS A 154 -0.25 -10.11 -1.21
N ILE A 155 1.08 -10.08 -1.12
CA ILE A 155 1.95 -9.59 -2.17
C ILE A 155 2.70 -10.73 -2.82
N ILE A 156 2.54 -10.86 -4.14
CA ILE A 156 3.30 -11.78 -4.98
C ILE A 156 4.21 -10.94 -5.88
N LEU A 157 5.52 -11.12 -5.78
CA LEU A 157 6.50 -10.46 -6.64
C LEU A 157 7.07 -11.45 -7.64
N VAL A 158 7.16 -11.04 -8.90
CA VAL A 158 7.98 -11.72 -9.91
C VAL A 158 9.08 -10.78 -10.34
N ASN A 159 10.34 -11.20 -10.22
CA ASN A 159 11.47 -10.43 -10.71
C ASN A 159 12.54 -11.38 -11.27
N SER A 160 13.28 -10.97 -12.28
CA SER A 160 14.37 -11.82 -12.83
C SER A 160 15.73 -11.54 -12.20
N ASN A 161 15.83 -10.51 -11.35
CA ASN A 161 17.09 -10.06 -10.78
C ASN A 161 17.16 -10.33 -9.27
N PRO A 162 17.98 -11.28 -8.82
CA PRO A 162 18.14 -11.59 -7.39
C PRO A 162 18.90 -10.52 -6.61
N ALA A 163 19.57 -9.57 -7.28
CA ALA A 163 20.40 -8.55 -6.64
C ALA A 163 19.64 -7.25 -6.35
N THR A 164 18.31 -7.31 -6.22
CA THR A 164 17.44 -6.15 -5.94
C THR A 164 16.91 -6.17 -4.52
N ILE A 165 16.69 -5.01 -3.92
CA ILE A 165 16.09 -4.90 -2.58
C ILE A 165 14.68 -5.46 -2.60
N MET A 166 13.93 -5.28 -3.68
CA MET A 166 12.56 -5.78 -3.75
C MET A 166 12.46 -7.31 -3.66
N THR A 167 13.52 -8.04 -4.00
CA THR A 167 13.62 -9.51 -3.87
C THR A 167 14.11 -9.97 -2.50
N ASP A 168 14.44 -9.07 -1.58
CA ASP A 168 14.88 -9.42 -0.23
C ASP A 168 13.76 -10.06 0.60
N GLN A 169 14.17 -10.83 1.60
CA GLN A 169 13.26 -11.49 2.53
C GLN A 169 12.36 -10.49 3.26
N GLY A 170 11.07 -10.83 3.36
CA GLY A 170 10.09 -10.04 4.09
C GLY A 170 9.55 -8.81 3.35
N ILE A 171 10.05 -8.50 2.16
CA ILE A 171 9.52 -7.41 1.33
C ILE A 171 8.19 -7.79 0.67
N ALA A 172 8.10 -8.99 0.10
CA ALA A 172 6.86 -9.60 -0.40
C ALA A 172 6.56 -10.91 0.34
N ASP A 173 5.32 -11.40 0.24
CA ASP A 173 4.93 -12.68 0.85
C ASP A 173 5.41 -13.87 0.00
N ILE A 174 5.40 -13.70 -1.32
CA ILE A 174 5.92 -14.68 -2.28
C ILE A 174 6.83 -13.96 -3.27
N VAL A 175 8.03 -14.50 -3.51
CA VAL A 175 8.99 -13.98 -4.49
C VAL A 175 9.33 -15.08 -5.49
N TYR A 176 9.04 -14.84 -6.76
CA TYR A 176 9.45 -15.65 -7.90
C TYR A 176 10.67 -15.01 -8.56
N ILE A 177 11.81 -15.72 -8.56
CA ILE A 177 13.00 -15.31 -9.31
C ILE A 177 13.01 -16.02 -10.65
N GLU A 178 12.27 -15.45 -11.60
CA GLU A 178 11.98 -16.07 -12.89
C GLU A 178 12.08 -15.04 -14.03
N PRO A 179 12.28 -15.46 -15.29
CA PRO A 179 12.25 -14.55 -16.44
C PRO A 179 10.92 -13.81 -16.54
N LEU A 180 10.97 -12.50 -16.78
CA LEU A 180 9.79 -11.64 -16.98
C LEU A 180 9.25 -11.80 -18.41
N THR A 181 8.80 -13.02 -18.75
CA THR A 181 8.16 -13.33 -20.03
C THR A 181 6.67 -13.56 -19.85
N ALA A 182 5.89 -13.31 -20.90
CA ALA A 182 4.44 -13.51 -20.87
C ALA A 182 4.05 -14.95 -20.50
N ASP A 183 4.78 -15.95 -21.01
CA ASP A 183 4.53 -17.37 -20.70
C ASP A 183 4.75 -17.67 -19.21
N MET A 184 5.82 -17.12 -18.62
CA MET A 184 6.12 -17.32 -17.22
C MET A 184 5.10 -16.62 -16.32
N LEU A 185 4.79 -15.36 -16.62
CA LEU A 185 3.77 -14.60 -15.90
C LEU A 185 2.39 -15.27 -16.00
N THR A 186 2.03 -15.82 -17.15
CA THR A 186 0.79 -16.57 -17.34
C THR A 186 0.72 -17.76 -16.38
N ARG A 187 1.78 -18.55 -16.27
CA ARG A 187 1.85 -19.69 -15.34
C ARG A 187 1.72 -19.26 -13.87
N ILE A 188 2.35 -18.14 -13.50
CA ILE A 188 2.27 -17.60 -12.14
C ILE A 188 0.86 -17.07 -11.84
N ILE A 189 0.23 -16.37 -12.78
CA ILE A 189 -1.14 -15.87 -12.66
C ILE A 189 -2.13 -17.02 -12.54
N GLU A 190 -1.97 -18.09 -13.32
CA GLU A 190 -2.81 -19.29 -13.22
C GLU A 190 -2.69 -19.98 -11.86
N ARG A 191 -1.48 -20.03 -11.30
CA ARG A 191 -1.19 -20.64 -9.99
C ARG A 191 -1.72 -19.80 -8.82
N GLU A 192 -1.40 -18.52 -8.81
CA GLU A 192 -1.65 -17.65 -7.66
C GLU A 192 -3.03 -16.97 -7.70
N ARG A 193 -3.60 -16.82 -8.91
CA ARG A 193 -4.88 -16.16 -9.17
C ARG A 193 -5.02 -14.81 -8.44
N PRO A 194 -4.11 -13.85 -8.67
CA PRO A 194 -4.14 -12.57 -7.98
C PRO A 194 -5.39 -11.75 -8.33
N ASP A 195 -5.89 -10.96 -7.37
CA ASP A 195 -7.04 -10.07 -7.57
C ASP A 195 -6.66 -8.80 -8.34
N GLY A 196 -5.39 -8.40 -8.25
CA GLY A 196 -4.83 -7.24 -8.93
C GLY A 196 -3.46 -7.50 -9.54
N LEU A 197 -3.16 -6.78 -10.61
CA LEU A 197 -1.86 -6.79 -11.28
C LEU A 197 -1.30 -5.36 -11.32
N LEU A 198 -0.05 -5.18 -10.92
CA LEU A 198 0.68 -3.91 -11.03
C LEU A 198 1.91 -4.08 -11.93
N PRO A 199 1.77 -3.80 -13.24
CA PRO A 199 2.87 -3.95 -14.20
C PRO A 199 3.78 -2.70 -14.25
N THR A 200 3.40 -1.59 -13.62
CA THR A 200 4.04 -0.28 -13.84
C THR A 200 5.23 0.00 -12.93
N LEU A 201 5.56 -0.90 -12.00
CA LEU A 201 6.61 -0.70 -11.00
C LEU A 201 7.99 -1.17 -11.47
N GLY A 202 8.04 -1.91 -12.58
CA GLY A 202 9.26 -2.47 -13.16
C GLY A 202 9.93 -1.62 -14.26
N GLY A 203 9.37 -0.47 -14.62
CA GLY A 203 9.89 0.33 -15.73
C GLY A 203 9.36 -0.14 -17.09
N GLN A 204 10.24 -0.35 -18.07
CA GLN A 204 9.86 -0.64 -19.46
C GLN A 204 9.61 -2.15 -19.74
N THR A 205 10.13 -3.02 -18.88
CA THR A 205 10.06 -4.49 -18.98
C THR A 205 8.62 -5.01 -19.00
#